data_AF-A0A1X7VJU5-F1
#
_entry.id   AF-A0A1X7VJU5-F1
#
_cell.length_a   1.000
_cell.length_b   1.000
_cell.length_c   1.000
_cell.angle_alpha   90.00
_cell.angle_beta   90.00
_cell.angle_gamma   90.00
#
_symmetry.space_group_name_H-M   'P 1'
#
loop_
_entity.id
_entity.type
_entity.pdbx_description
1 polymer ?
#
loop_
_entity_poly.entity_id
_entity_poly.type
_entity_poly.pdbx_seq_one_letter_code
_entity_poly.pdbx_strand_id
1 'polypeptide(L)'
;MVSNLNLAYIHMRLEDIFGTDEWFGSKNILFVGDLLLPPVNGRPVLKKISNKLVKTRLGAANGVNIWKQTVEYDELTINERQKGDETFFKMLDSVRHGCLTDETIDTLRSRVFKFSIHEKYKELQSEGTNPPICLFLR
;
A
#
# COMPACT_ATOMS: atom_id res chain seq x y z
N MET A 1 -5.43 0.68 2.51
CA MET A 1 -4.56 -0.24 3.28
C MET A 1 -5.28 -0.70 4.53
N VAL A 2 -5.16 -1.99 4.88
CA VAL A 2 -5.88 -2.59 6.01
C VAL A 2 -5.00 -2.50 7.27
N SER A 3 -5.58 -2.07 8.38
CA SER A 3 -4.90 -2.05 9.68
C SER A 3 -5.02 -3.39 10.41
N ASN A 4 -4.14 -3.64 11.38
CA ASN A 4 -4.26 -4.83 12.24
C ASN A 4 -5.61 -4.89 12.99
N LEU A 5 -6.15 -3.73 13.38
CA LEU A 5 -7.45 -3.63 14.04
C LEU A 5 -8.60 -3.94 13.08
N ASN A 6 -8.55 -3.43 11.85
CA ASN A 6 -9.56 -3.73 10.83
C ASN A 6 -9.53 -5.22 10.44
N LEU A 7 -8.35 -5.83 10.36
CA LEU A 7 -8.21 -7.26 10.12
C LEU A 7 -8.86 -8.09 11.25
N ALA A 8 -8.69 -7.67 12.51
CA ALA A 8 -9.35 -8.31 13.65
C ALA A 8 -10.87 -8.18 13.59
N TYR A 9 -11.40 -7.02 13.23
CA TYR A 9 -12.84 -6.86 13.02
C TYR A 9 -13.36 -7.77 11.90
N ILE A 10 -12.65 -7.88 10.78
CA ILE A 10 -13.05 -8.78 9.68
C ILE A 10 -13.11 -10.23 10.19
N HIS A 11 -12.09 -10.68 10.91
CA HIS A 11 -12.06 -12.02 11.49
C HIS A 11 -13.24 -12.26 12.45
N MET A 12 -13.47 -11.39 13.44
CA MET A 12 -14.58 -11.52 14.40
C MET A 12 -15.94 -11.51 13.70
N ARG A 13 -16.11 -10.68 12.67
CA ARG A 13 -17.37 -10.65 11.89
C ARG A 13 -17.59 -11.93 11.09
N LEU A 14 -16.54 -12.57 10.61
CA LEU A 14 -16.64 -13.86 9.93
C LEU A 14 -16.98 -14.97 10.91
N GLU A 15 -16.40 -14.97 12.11
CA GLU A 15 -16.78 -15.89 13.20
C GLU A 15 -18.27 -15.76 13.54
N ASP A 16 -18.75 -14.52 13.76
CA ASP A 16 -20.16 -14.24 14.06
C ASP A 16 -21.11 -14.73 12.96
N ILE A 17 -20.77 -14.48 11.69
CA ILE A 17 -21.64 -14.80 10.54
C ILE A 17 -21.69 -16.31 10.30
N PHE A 18 -20.56 -17.00 10.45
CA PHE A 18 -20.46 -18.43 10.15
C PHE A 18 -20.64 -19.33 11.38
N GLY A 19 -20.74 -18.76 12.59
CA GLY A 19 -21.04 -19.49 13.82
C GLY A 19 -19.91 -20.44 14.25
N THR A 20 -18.66 -20.05 14.05
CA THR A 20 -17.46 -20.85 14.38
C THR A 20 -16.37 -19.95 14.95
N ASP A 21 -15.54 -20.50 15.83
CA ASP A 21 -14.34 -19.90 16.41
C ASP A 21 -13.06 -20.21 15.62
N GLU A 22 -13.19 -20.90 14.48
CA GLU A 22 -12.09 -21.13 13.55
C GLU A 22 -11.70 -19.83 12.83
N TRP A 23 -10.41 -19.70 12.52
CA TRP A 23 -9.87 -18.50 11.86
C TRP A 23 -10.69 -18.11 10.62
N PHE A 24 -11.03 -16.83 10.56
CA PHE A 24 -11.81 -16.23 9.47
C PHE A 24 -13.13 -16.97 9.15
N GLY A 25 -13.77 -17.61 10.15
CA GLY A 25 -15.05 -18.28 9.93
C GLY A 25 -14.94 -19.52 9.04
N SER A 26 -13.81 -20.25 9.15
CA SER A 26 -13.47 -21.40 8.29
C SER A 26 -13.47 -21.08 6.78
N LYS A 27 -13.06 -19.86 6.41
CA LYS A 27 -12.93 -19.44 5.00
C LYS A 27 -11.47 -19.39 4.56
N ASN A 28 -11.24 -19.81 3.33
CA ASN A 28 -9.95 -19.63 2.66
C ASN A 28 -9.80 -18.14 2.31
N ILE A 29 -8.79 -17.49 2.90
CA ILE A 29 -8.51 -16.07 2.67
C ILE A 29 -7.22 -15.92 1.87
N LEU A 30 -7.28 -15.17 0.78
CA LEU A 30 -6.11 -14.77 0.01
C LEU A 30 -5.82 -13.29 0.26
N PHE A 31 -4.61 -12.99 0.74
CA PHE A 31 -4.11 -11.63 0.88
C PHE A 31 -3.20 -11.29 -0.29
N VAL A 32 -3.47 -10.16 -0.96
CA VAL A 32 -2.63 -9.64 -2.05
C VAL A 32 -2.37 -8.17 -1.80
N GLY A 33 -1.11 -7.76 -1.91
CA GLY A 33 -0.73 -6.36 -1.86
C GLY A 33 0.72 -6.15 -1.48
N ASP A 34 1.13 -4.89 -1.55
CA ASP A 34 2.41 -4.41 -1.07
C ASP A 34 2.25 -3.80 0.33
N LEU A 35 3.12 -4.21 1.26
CA LEU A 35 3.09 -3.79 2.67
C LEU A 35 3.94 -2.55 2.96
N LEU A 36 4.57 -1.95 1.95
CA LEU A 36 5.44 -0.77 2.13
C LEU A 36 4.69 0.47 2.62
N LEU A 37 3.44 0.64 2.19
CA LEU A 37 2.64 1.77 2.65
C LEU A 37 1.91 1.39 3.97
N PRO A 38 1.83 2.31 4.95
CA PRO A 38 1.14 2.06 6.21
C PRO A 38 -0.35 2.48 6.15
N PRO A 39 -1.24 1.80 6.87
CA PRO A 39 -2.65 2.21 6.99
C PRO A 39 -2.82 3.63 7.53
N VAL A 40 -3.75 4.40 6.94
CA VAL A 40 -4.08 5.76 7.40
C VAL A 40 -4.62 5.69 8.83
N ASN A 41 -4.01 6.44 9.75
CA ASN A 41 -4.37 6.46 11.17
C ASN A 41 -4.48 5.07 11.82
N GLY A 42 -3.73 4.10 11.30
CA GLY A 42 -3.78 2.71 11.74
C GLY A 42 -2.40 2.13 11.97
N ARG A 43 -2.37 0.90 12.48
CA ARG A 43 -1.11 0.14 12.62
C ARG A 43 -1.05 -0.94 11.54
N PRO A 44 0.12 -1.19 10.94
CA PRO A 44 0.31 -2.26 9.96
C PRO A 44 -0.13 -3.63 10.50
N VAL A 45 -0.64 -4.49 9.60
CA VAL A 45 -1.11 -5.86 9.91
C VAL A 45 -0.05 -6.74 10.59
N LEU A 46 1.23 -6.51 10.27
CA LEU A 46 2.37 -7.21 10.85
C LEU A 46 2.55 -6.96 12.36
N LYS A 47 2.04 -5.83 12.87
CA LYS A 47 2.22 -5.43 14.27
C LYS A 47 1.11 -5.99 15.15
N LYS A 48 1.48 -6.48 16.34
CA LYS A 48 0.51 -6.89 17.38
C LYS A 48 -0.38 -5.71 17.79
N ILE A 49 -1.69 -5.96 17.97
CA ILE A 49 -2.62 -4.97 18.52
C ILE A 49 -2.29 -4.77 20.01
N SER A 50 -2.26 -3.52 20.48
CA SER A 50 -1.97 -3.25 21.88
C SER A 50 -3.12 -3.71 22.77
N ASN A 51 -2.82 -4.26 23.95
CA ASN A 51 -3.83 -4.76 24.90
C ASN A 51 -4.86 -3.68 25.27
N LYS A 52 -4.44 -2.40 25.35
CA LYS A 52 -5.36 -1.26 25.56
C LYS A 52 -6.42 -1.20 24.46
N LEU A 53 -6.03 -1.28 23.19
CA LEU A 53 -6.95 -1.21 22.06
C LEU A 53 -7.82 -2.46 21.96
N VAL A 54 -7.27 -3.63 22.26
CA VAL A 54 -8.03 -4.88 22.28
C VAL A 54 -9.16 -4.77 23.29
N LYS A 55 -8.85 -4.34 24.52
CA LYS A 55 -9.85 -4.19 25.58
C LYS A 55 -10.90 -3.12 25.24
N THR A 56 -10.49 -1.97 24.70
CA THR A 56 -11.42 -0.86 24.45
C THR A 56 -12.19 -0.94 23.14
N ARG A 57 -11.67 -1.63 22.12
CA ARG A 57 -12.28 -1.69 20.77
C ARG A 57 -12.84 -3.06 20.44
N LEU A 58 -12.16 -4.13 20.83
CA LEU A 58 -12.57 -5.50 20.50
C LEU A 58 -13.31 -6.19 21.66
N GLY A 59 -13.29 -5.61 22.87
CA GLY A 59 -13.89 -6.25 24.06
C GLY A 59 -13.20 -7.53 24.51
N ALA A 60 -12.03 -7.85 23.94
CA ALA A 60 -11.28 -9.07 24.21
C ALA A 60 -10.19 -8.87 25.28
N ALA A 61 -9.78 -9.97 25.92
CA ALA A 61 -8.80 -9.93 27.01
C ALA A 61 -7.35 -9.76 26.53
N ASN A 62 -6.99 -10.34 25.38
CA ASN A 62 -5.60 -10.42 24.91
C ASN A 62 -5.46 -10.01 23.44
N GLY A 63 -4.39 -9.28 23.12
CA GLY A 63 -4.07 -8.95 21.74
C GLY A 63 -3.53 -10.13 20.96
N VAL A 64 -4.14 -10.39 19.81
CA VAL A 64 -3.71 -11.38 18.84
C VAL A 64 -2.92 -10.68 17.73
N ASN A 65 -1.89 -11.35 17.18
CA ASN A 65 -1.27 -10.95 15.92
C ASN A 65 -1.74 -11.92 14.83
N ILE A 66 -2.92 -11.64 14.27
CA ILE A 66 -3.62 -12.52 13.31
C ILE A 66 -2.70 -12.80 12.12
N TRP A 67 -2.05 -11.77 11.58
CA TRP A 67 -1.15 -11.92 10.44
C TRP A 67 -0.07 -12.96 10.69
N LYS A 68 0.67 -12.82 11.81
CA LYS A 68 1.77 -13.75 12.15
C LYS A 68 1.29 -15.19 12.42
N GLN A 69 0.04 -15.37 12.84
CA GLN A 69 -0.49 -16.68 13.24
C GLN A 69 -1.20 -17.43 12.13
N THR A 70 -1.70 -16.73 11.11
CA THR A 70 -2.62 -17.31 10.12
C THR A 70 -2.14 -17.20 8.69
N VAL A 71 -1.15 -16.34 8.42
CA VAL A 71 -0.72 -16.04 7.05
C VAL A 71 0.61 -16.72 6.76
N GLU A 72 0.57 -17.65 5.81
CA GLU A 72 1.73 -18.05 5.02
C GLU A 72 1.78 -17.14 3.78
N TYR A 73 2.99 -16.78 3.32
CA TYR A 73 3.15 -15.86 2.20
C TYR A 73 4.19 -16.37 1.20
N ASP A 74 3.92 -16.07 -0.06
CA ASP A 74 4.86 -16.21 -1.17
C ASP A 74 5.16 -14.83 -1.75
N GLU A 75 6.42 -14.57 -2.09
CA GLU A 75 6.84 -13.32 -2.71
C GLU A 75 6.75 -13.41 -4.24
N LEU A 76 6.10 -12.41 -4.84
CA LEU A 76 6.18 -12.18 -6.28
C LEU A 76 7.42 -11.34 -6.61
N THR A 77 8.33 -11.91 -7.39
CA THR A 77 9.62 -11.29 -7.72
C THR A 77 9.66 -10.60 -9.09
N ILE A 78 8.68 -10.88 -9.96
CA ILE A 78 8.62 -10.31 -11.32
C ILE A 78 7.61 -9.15 -11.35
N ASN A 79 8.08 -7.96 -11.74
CA ASN A 79 7.22 -6.80 -11.94
C ASN A 79 7.02 -6.51 -13.44
N GLU A 80 5.83 -6.83 -13.93
CA GLU A 80 5.47 -6.66 -15.35
C GLU A 80 5.18 -5.20 -15.74
N ARG A 81 5.01 -4.27 -14.79
CA ARG A 81 4.66 -2.88 -15.09
C ARG A 81 5.78 -2.15 -15.83
N GLN A 82 7.04 -2.43 -15.49
CA GLN A 82 8.23 -1.83 -16.11
C GLN A 82 8.89 -2.76 -17.13
N LYS A 83 8.13 -3.71 -17.70
CA LYS A 83 8.67 -4.66 -18.67
C LYS A 83 9.28 -3.93 -19.87
N GLY A 84 10.54 -4.26 -20.18
CA GLY A 84 11.28 -3.67 -21.29
C GLY A 84 12.09 -2.42 -20.94
N ASP A 85 12.00 -1.91 -19.70
CA ASP A 85 12.83 -0.81 -19.20
C ASP A 85 13.56 -1.22 -17.91
N GLU A 86 14.69 -1.91 -18.08
CA GLU A 86 15.50 -2.42 -16.95
C GLU A 86 16.07 -1.29 -16.10
N THR A 87 16.42 -0.15 -16.71
CA THR A 87 16.93 1.03 -15.99
C THR A 87 15.86 1.58 -15.08
N PHE A 88 14.63 1.76 -15.56
CA PHE A 88 13.53 2.24 -14.73
C PHE A 88 13.14 1.25 -13.64
N PHE A 89 13.14 -0.06 -13.94
CA PHE A 89 12.91 -1.11 -12.96
C PHE A 89 13.90 -1.03 -11.80
N LYS A 90 15.21 -1.03 -12.08
CA LYS A 90 16.27 -0.94 -11.05
C LYS A 90 16.15 0.34 -10.22
N MET A 91 15.82 1.45 -10.87
CA MET A 91 15.62 2.71 -10.18
C MET A 91 14.46 2.62 -9.17
N LEU A 92 13.30 2.09 -9.56
CA LEU A 92 12.15 1.92 -8.66
C LEU A 92 12.42 0.89 -7.55
N ASP A 93 13.14 -0.18 -7.85
CA ASP A 93 13.52 -1.17 -6.84
C ASP A 93 14.45 -0.57 -5.77
N SER A 94 15.37 0.31 -6.18
CA SER A 94 16.21 1.06 -5.24
C SER A 94 15.39 2.00 -4.33
N VAL A 95 14.38 2.67 -4.89
CA VAL A 95 13.44 3.51 -4.13
C VAL A 95 12.66 2.68 -3.12
N ARG A 96 12.16 1.51 -3.54
CA ARG A 96 11.41 0.57 -2.71
C ARG A 96 12.19 0.12 -1.47
N HIS A 97 13.49 -0.16 -1.63
CA HIS A 97 14.36 -0.59 -0.52
C HIS A 97 14.96 0.58 0.28
N GLY A 98 14.80 1.82 -0.19
CA GLY A 98 15.45 2.99 0.40
C GLY A 98 16.96 3.06 0.13
N CYS A 99 17.44 2.41 -0.92
CA CYS A 99 18.86 2.29 -1.30
C CYS A 99 19.18 3.10 -2.55
N LEU A 100 18.89 4.41 -2.55
CA LEU A 100 19.09 5.28 -3.70
C LEU A 100 20.58 5.49 -4.01
N THR A 101 20.95 5.39 -5.29
CA THR A 101 22.26 5.79 -5.81
C THR A 101 22.24 7.25 -6.28
N ASP A 102 23.40 7.90 -6.36
CA ASP A 102 23.52 9.25 -6.91
C ASP A 102 23.00 9.32 -8.36
N GLU A 103 23.27 8.29 -9.15
CA GLU A 103 22.75 8.15 -10.52
C GLU A 103 21.21 8.13 -10.58
N THR A 104 20.58 7.39 -9.65
CA THR A 104 19.11 7.37 -9.51
C THR A 104 18.59 8.77 -9.15
N ILE A 105 19.24 9.44 -8.20
CA ILE A 105 18.84 10.77 -7.75
C ILE A 105 18.95 11.78 -8.89
N ASP A 106 20.07 11.80 -9.61
CA ASP A 106 20.30 12.72 -10.73
C ASP A 106 19.36 12.44 -11.91
N THR A 107 19.08 11.17 -12.18
CA THR A 107 18.05 10.77 -13.15
C THR A 107 16.69 11.34 -12.76
N LEU A 108 16.25 11.15 -11.52
CA LEU A 108 14.98 11.70 -11.04
C LEU A 108 14.94 13.23 -11.10
N ARG A 109 16.05 13.90 -10.72
CA ARG A 109 16.18 15.36 -10.82
C ARG A 109 16.10 15.86 -12.26
N SER A 110 16.68 15.14 -13.21
CA SER A 110 16.62 15.51 -14.64
C SER A 110 15.19 15.47 -15.20
N ARG A 111 14.29 14.70 -14.58
CA ARG A 111 12.87 14.59 -14.95
C ARG A 111 12.00 15.63 -14.25
N VAL A 112 12.56 16.49 -13.40
CA VAL A 112 11.82 17.60 -12.80
C VAL A 112 11.58 18.67 -13.85
N PHE A 113 10.32 18.93 -14.16
CA PHE A 113 9.94 20.00 -15.06
C PHE A 113 10.22 21.37 -14.45
N LYS A 114 10.95 22.22 -15.17
CA LYS A 114 11.29 23.60 -14.77
C LYS A 114 10.39 24.62 -15.46
N PHE A 115 9.07 24.41 -15.43
CA PHE A 115 8.11 25.36 -15.95
C PHE A 115 6.99 25.59 -14.94
N SER A 116 6.33 26.74 -15.03
CA SER A 116 5.06 26.94 -14.32
C SER A 116 4.00 26.03 -14.92
N ILE A 117 3.26 25.30 -14.08
CA ILE A 117 2.11 24.48 -14.51
C ILE A 117 1.15 25.34 -15.37
N HIS A 118 0.97 26.61 -14.99
CA HIS A 118 0.13 27.55 -15.72
C HIS A 118 0.64 27.87 -17.12
N GLU A 119 1.95 28.04 -17.29
CA GLU A 119 2.57 28.33 -18.58
C GLU A 119 2.46 27.11 -19.50
N LYS A 120 2.79 25.93 -19.00
CA LYS A 120 2.68 24.70 -19.79
C LYS A 120 1.25 24.35 -20.14
N TYR A 121 0.31 24.61 -19.24
CA TYR A 121 -1.12 24.43 -19.50
C TYR A 121 -1.58 25.33 -20.66
N LYS A 122 -1.16 26.59 -20.70
CA LYS A 122 -1.45 27.51 -21.82
C LYS A 122 -0.82 27.07 -23.14
N GLU A 123 0.44 26.62 -23.10
CA GLU A 123 1.14 26.07 -24.27
C GLU A 123 0.36 24.88 -24.86
N LEU A 124 0.00 23.90 -24.02
CA LEU A 124 -0.77 22.72 -24.45
C LEU A 124 -2.17 23.08 -24.96
N GLN A 125 -2.85 24.08 -24.37
CA GLN A 125 -4.11 24.59 -24.91
C GLN A 125 -3.94 25.19 -26.31
N SER A 126 -2.81 25.85 -26.58
CA SER A 126 -2.53 26.46 -27.89
C SER A 126 -2.16 25.44 -28.98
N GLU A 127 -1.72 24.23 -28.60
CA GLU A 127 -1.39 23.12 -29.52
C GLU A 127 -2.64 22.35 -30.02
N GLY A 128 -3.85 22.73 -29.60
CA GLY A 128 -5.10 22.25 -30.18
C GLY A 128 -5.51 20.81 -29.79
N THR A 129 -4.83 20.19 -28.83
CA THR A 129 -5.32 18.97 -28.18
C THR A 129 -6.35 19.35 -27.10
N ASN A 130 -7.37 18.50 -26.87
CA ASN A 130 -8.36 18.69 -25.80
C ASN A 130 -7.68 19.17 -24.51
N PRO A 131 -8.27 20.12 -23.75
CA PRO A 131 -7.60 20.75 -22.63
C PRO A 131 -6.99 19.67 -21.72
N PRO A 132 -5.68 19.73 -21.45
CA PRO A 132 -5.02 18.68 -20.70
C PRO A 132 -5.69 18.56 -19.33
N ILE A 133 -6.27 17.40 -19.05
CA ILE A 133 -6.96 17.14 -17.78
C ILE A 133 -5.90 17.13 -16.69
N CYS A 134 -5.76 18.23 -15.97
CA CYS A 134 -4.94 18.29 -14.77
C CYS A 134 -5.69 17.59 -13.64
N LEU A 135 -5.36 16.32 -13.36
CA LEU A 135 -5.96 15.53 -12.28
C LEU A 135 -5.45 15.90 -10.87
N PHE A 136 -4.77 17.03 -10.72
CA PHE A 136 -4.32 17.51 -9.41
C PHE A 136 -4.80 18.94 -9.17
N LEU A 137 -6.03 19.03 -8.67
CA LEU A 137 -6.45 20.17 -7.88
C LEU A 137 -6.79 19.64 -6.48
N ARG A 138 -6.00 20.11 -5.52
CA ARG A 138 -6.31 20.02 -4.10
C ARG A 138 -7.04 21.30 -3.70
#